data_AF-A0A090WWI0-F1
#
_entry.id   AF-A0A090WWI0-F1
#
_cell.length_a   1.000
_cell.length_b   1.000
_cell.length_c   1.000
_cell.angle_alpha   90.00
_cell.angle_beta   90.00
_cell.angle_gamma   90.00
#
_symmetry.space_group_name_H-M   'P 1'
#
loop_
_entity.id
_entity.type
_entity.pdbx_description
1 polymer ?
#
loop_
_entity_poly.entity_id
_entity_poly.type
_entity_poly.pdbx_seq_one_letter_code
_entity_poly.pdbx_strand_id
1 'polypeptide(L)'
;MIPQTFKEVIDLGDGREISIETGKLAKQAHGSVVVKSGKCMLLCTVVSNYHAADVDFLPLTVDYRENLQQREDTLAVSLKERRDRVMVRY
;
A
#
# COMPACT_ATOMS: atom_id res chain seq x y z
N MET A 1 -7.01 22.81 -2.66
CA MET A 1 -7.96 22.07 -1.81
C MET A 1 -7.17 21.19 -0.85
N ILE A 2 -7.25 21.45 0.45
CA ILE A 2 -6.57 20.62 1.46
C ILE A 2 -7.43 19.37 1.66
N PRO A 3 -6.89 18.14 1.51
CA PRO A 3 -7.66 16.94 1.77
C PRO A 3 -8.10 16.86 3.24
N GLN A 4 -9.38 16.56 3.46
CA GLN A 4 -9.84 16.16 4.78
C GLN A 4 -9.33 14.75 5.06
N THR A 5 -8.51 14.61 6.10
CA THR A 5 -7.93 13.34 6.52
C THR A 5 -8.56 12.93 7.84
N PHE A 6 -9.09 11.70 7.89
CA PHE A 6 -9.58 11.11 9.13
C PHE A 6 -8.49 10.19 9.67
N LYS A 7 -8.16 10.36 10.94
CA LYS A 7 -7.15 9.57 11.63
C LYS A 7 -7.71 9.08 12.96
N GLU A 8 -7.71 7.77 13.13
CA GLU A 8 -8.04 7.12 14.39
C GLU A 8 -6.81 6.41 14.93
N VAL A 9 -6.65 6.45 16.26
CA VAL A 9 -5.57 5.77 16.96
C VAL A 9 -6.20 4.80 17.95
N ILE A 10 -5.85 3.53 17.79
CA ILE A 10 -6.30 2.44 18.63
C ILE A 10 -5.11 2.03 19.50
N ASP A 11 -5.24 2.21 20.80
CA ASP A 11 -4.32 1.66 21.79
C ASP A 11 -4.70 0.21 22.10
N LEU A 12 -3.73 -0.70 21.98
CA LEU A 12 -3.90 -2.12 22.27
C LEU A 12 -3.66 -2.46 23.76
N GLY A 13 -3.28 -1.49 24.58
CA GLY A 13 -3.10 -1.64 26.03
C GLY A 13 -1.78 -2.29 26.46
N ASP A 14 -0.96 -2.73 25.52
CA ASP A 14 0.38 -3.31 25.75
C ASP A 14 1.52 -2.39 25.27
N GLY A 15 1.21 -1.10 25.09
CA GLY A 15 2.14 -0.08 24.58
C GLY A 15 2.26 -0.07 23.06
N ARG A 16 1.49 -0.90 22.34
CA ARG A 16 1.37 -0.84 20.89
C ARG A 16 0.18 0.01 20.49
N GLU A 17 0.44 1.01 19.65
CA GLU A 17 -0.59 1.81 19.00
C GLU A 17 -0.72 1.42 17.53
N ILE A 18 -1.96 1.31 17.07
CA ILE A 18 -2.31 1.21 15.65
C ILE A 18 -2.95 2.53 15.25
N SER A 19 -2.33 3.25 14.31
CA SER A 19 -2.96 4.41 13.71
C SER A 19 -3.49 4.08 12.32
N ILE A 20 -4.74 4.44 12.08
CA ILE A 20 -5.45 4.23 10.82
C ILE A 20 -5.77 5.61 10.25
N GLU A 21 -5.25 5.94 9.07
CA GLU A 21 -5.45 7.22 8.40
C GLU A 21 -6.08 7.01 7.00
N THR A 22 -7.09 7.80 6.65
CA THR A 22 -7.74 7.79 5.33
C THR A 22 -7.85 9.20 4.74
N GLY A 23 -7.99 9.30 3.41
CA GLY A 23 -8.18 10.56 2.68
C GLY A 23 -6.88 11.30 2.30
N LYS A 24 -5.72 10.84 2.78
CA LYS A 24 -4.42 11.48 2.52
C LYS A 24 -3.77 11.06 1.21
N LEU A 25 -3.71 9.76 0.96
CA LEU A 25 -3.02 9.15 -0.18
C LEU A 25 -4.03 8.47 -1.11
N ALA A 26 -3.62 8.14 -2.34
CA ALA A 26 -4.39 7.34 -3.29
C ALA A 26 -5.86 7.80 -3.49
N LYS A 27 -6.10 9.11 -3.62
CA LYS A 27 -7.45 9.71 -3.76
C LYS A 27 -8.23 9.28 -5.01
N GLN A 28 -7.56 8.65 -5.96
CA GLN A 28 -8.18 8.10 -7.17
C GLN A 28 -8.75 6.70 -6.92
N ALA A 29 -8.39 6.04 -5.82
CA ALA A 29 -8.99 4.78 -5.41
C ALA A 29 -10.35 5.03 -4.73
N HIS A 30 -11.26 4.07 -4.86
CA HIS A 30 -12.57 4.12 -4.20
C HIS A 30 -12.44 4.07 -2.67
N GLY A 31 -11.46 3.30 -2.18
CA GLY A 31 -11.07 3.28 -0.78
C GLY A 31 -9.55 3.30 -0.67
N SER A 32 -9.02 4.07 0.27
CA SER A 32 -7.60 4.03 0.63
C SER A 32 -7.41 4.25 2.11
N VAL A 33 -6.54 3.46 2.72
CA VAL A 33 -6.21 3.50 4.13
C VAL A 33 -4.71 3.29 4.30
N VAL A 34 -4.10 4.14 5.12
CA VAL A 34 -2.75 3.96 5.63
C VAL A 34 -2.86 3.42 7.04
N VAL A 35 -2.37 2.21 7.25
CA VAL A 35 -2.28 1.61 8.57
C VAL A 35 -0.82 1.67 9.01
N LYS A 36 -0.59 2.17 10.22
CA LYS A 36 0.73 2.20 10.83
C LYS A 36 0.67 1.54 12.19
N SER A 37 1.62 0.64 12.43
CA SER A 37 1.84 0.01 13.73
C SER A 37 3.34 0.05 14.02
N GLY A 38 3.73 0.82 15.03
CA GLY A 38 5.14 1.06 15.35
C GLY A 38 5.93 1.61 14.14
N LYS A 39 6.86 0.79 13.61
CA LYS A 39 7.72 1.11 12.46
C LYS A 39 7.17 0.61 11.12
N CYS A 40 6.13 -0.22 11.14
CA CYS A 40 5.52 -0.77 9.92
C CYS A 40 4.44 0.16 9.41
N MET A 41 4.46 0.44 8.10
CA MET A 41 3.42 1.21 7.40
C MET A 41 2.91 0.41 6.22
N LEU A 42 1.60 0.27 6.12
CA LEU A 42 0.90 -0.40 5.04
C LEU A 42 -0.03 0.61 4.35
N LEU A 43 0.04 0.66 3.03
CA LEU A 43 -0.92 1.39 2.20
C LEU A 43 -1.86 0.35 1.56
N CYS A 44 -3.11 0.37 1.97
CA CYS A 44 -4.16 -0.47 1.41
C CYS A 44 -5.04 0.38 0.51
N THR A 45 -5.18 -0.01 -0.75
CA THR A 45 -6.07 0.65 -1.72
C THR A 45 -7.05 -0.36 -2.28
N VAL A 46 -8.29 0.07 -2.46
CA VAL A 46 -9.37 -0.75 -3.02
C VAL A 46 -9.99 0.01 -4.18
N VAL A 47 -10.17 -0.69 -5.29
CA VAL A 47 -10.81 -0.18 -6.48
C VAL A 47 -11.84 -1.20 -6.93
N SER A 48 -13.10 -0.78 -7.06
CA SER A 48 -14.18 -1.59 -7.60
C SER A 48 -14.71 -0.97 -8.88
N ASN A 49 -15.24 -1.78 -9.79
CA ASN A 49 -16.04 -1.26 -10.89
C ASN A 49 -17.46 -0.96 -10.41
N TYR A 50 -18.11 0.07 -10.96
CA TYR A 50 -19.51 0.39 -10.64
C TYR A 50 -20.50 -0.57 -11.31
N HIS A 51 -20.07 -1.23 -12.38
CA HIS A 51 -20.87 -2.22 -13.09
C HIS A 51 -20.39 -3.63 -12.78
N ALA A 52 -21.34 -4.50 -12.46
CA ALA A 52 -21.07 -5.93 -12.32
C ALA A 52 -20.66 -6.51 -13.67
N ALA A 53 -19.64 -7.36 -13.67
CA ALA A 53 -19.30 -8.16 -14.83
C ALA A 53 -20.30 -9.32 -14.94
N ASP A 54 -20.68 -9.67 -16.16
CA ASP A 54 -21.57 -10.80 -16.46
C ASP A 54 -20.77 -12.10 -16.38
N VAL A 55 -20.40 -12.48 -15.14
CA VAL A 55 -19.59 -13.65 -14.82
C VAL A 55 -20.17 -14.35 -13.60
N ASP A 56 -20.14 -15.69 -13.62
CA ASP A 56 -20.67 -16.53 -12.54
C ASP A 56 -19.75 -16.59 -11.30
N PHE A 57 -18.66 -15.83 -11.28
CA PHE A 57 -17.68 -15.78 -10.20
C PHE A 57 -17.26 -14.33 -9.89
N LEU A 58 -16.86 -14.04 -8.66
CA LEU A 58 -16.39 -12.71 -8.27
C LEU A 58 -14.91 -12.52 -8.66
N PRO A 59 -14.57 -11.62 -9.61
CA PRO A 59 -13.18 -11.40 -10.02
C PRO A 59 -12.48 -10.47 -9.02
N LEU A 60 -12.10 -11.01 -7.86
CA LEU A 60 -11.34 -10.30 -6.85
C LEU A 60 -9.84 -10.62 -6.98
N THR A 61 -9.04 -9.59 -7.22
CA THR A 61 -7.58 -9.69 -7.23
C THR A 61 -7.01 -8.94 -6.04
N VAL A 62 -6.15 -9.61 -5.27
CA VAL A 62 -5.38 -9.00 -4.18
C VAL A 62 -3.91 -9.01 -4.60
N ASP A 63 -3.33 -7.82 -4.80
CA ASP A 63 -1.90 -7.64 -5.06
C ASP A 63 -1.25 -7.14 -3.75
N TYR A 64 -0.23 -7.87 -3.27
CA TYR A 64 0.57 -7.49 -2.12
C TYR A 64 1.99 -7.24 -2.57
N ARG A 65 2.48 -6.02 -2.33
CA ARG A 65 3.87 -5.64 -2.61
C ARG A 65 4.55 -5.16 -1.36
N GLU A 66 5.62 -5.84 -0.99
CA GLU A 66 6.55 -5.35 0.01
C GLU A 66 7.57 -4.44 -0.66
N ASN A 67 7.55 -3.16 -0.29
CA ASN A 67 8.66 -2.28 -0.60
C ASN A 67 9.70 -2.44 0.50
N LEU A 68 10.83 -3.09 0.20
CA LEU A 68 11.97 -3.26 1.11
C LEU A 68 12.73 -1.96 1.41
N GLN A 69 12.12 -0.80 1.18
CA GLN A 69 12.73 0.53 1.34
C GLN A 69 13.23 0.80 2.78
N GLN A 70 12.69 0.12 3.78
CA GLN A 70 13.11 0.26 5.19
C GLN A 70 14.41 -0.51 5.53
N ARG A 71 15.00 -1.25 4.59
CA ARG A 71 16.29 -1.94 4.74
C ARG A 71 17.42 -1.23 3.97
N GLU A 72 17.50 0.09 4.08
CA GLU A 72 18.65 0.86 3.58
C GLU A 72 19.81 0.98 4.58
N ASP A 73 19.90 0.09 5.57
CA ASP A 73 21.15 -0.13 6.29
C ASP A 73 21.70 -1.50 5.90
N THR A 74 22.57 -1.52 4.87
CA THR A 74 23.76 -2.40 4.70
C THR A 74 24.03 -2.94 3.27
N LEU A 75 23.08 -3.04 2.32
CA LEU A 75 23.36 -3.75 1.04
C LEU A 75 22.85 -3.15 -0.29
N ALA A 76 22.61 -1.84 -0.39
CA ALA A 76 22.47 -1.19 -1.70
C ALA A 76 23.86 -0.75 -2.23
N VAL A 77 24.67 -1.73 -2.65
CA VAL A 77 25.80 -1.44 -3.55
C VAL A 77 25.22 -1.02 -4.90
N SER A 78 25.45 0.24 -5.23
CA SER A 78 25.52 0.85 -6.56
C SER A 78 25.19 -0.08 -7.75
N LEU A 79 24.01 0.09 -8.33
CA LEU A 79 23.77 -0.21 -9.75
C LEU A 79 23.09 0.99 -10.40
N LYS A 80 23.90 2.03 -10.59
CA LYS A 80 23.65 3.10 -11.55
C LYS A 80 23.74 2.52 -12.96
N GLU A 81 22.59 2.36 -13.58
CA GLU A 81 22.35 2.66 -14.99
C GLU A 81 23.38 2.07 -15.99
N ARG A 82 23.17 0.81 -16.37
CA ARG A 82 23.52 0.36 -17.73
C ARG A 82 22.37 -0.43 -18.33
N ARG A 83 21.79 0.19 -19.36
CA ARG A 83 21.04 -0.46 -20.43
C ARG A 83 21.83 -1.67 -20.89
N ASP A 84 21.28 -2.86 -20.72
CA ASP A 84 21.03 -3.77 -21.83
C ASP A 84 20.28 -5.00 -21.33
N ARG A 85 19.13 -5.23 -21.97
CA ARG A 85 18.38 -6.49 -22.12
C ARG A 85 18.73 -7.61 -21.13
N VAL A 86 17.85 -7.82 -20.14
CA VAL A 86 17.47 -9.18 -19.75
C VAL A 86 15.96 -9.20 -19.57
N MET A 87 15.27 -9.84 -20.53
CA MET A 87 13.92 -10.33 -20.32
C MET A 87 13.98 -11.44 -19.27
N VAL A 88 13.29 -11.25 -18.14
CA VAL A 88 12.80 -12.37 -17.34
C VAL A 88 11.29 -12.28 -17.38
N ARG A 89 10.66 -13.26 -18.03
CA ARG A 89 9.21 -13.42 -18.07
C ARG A 89 8.68 -13.60 -16.66
N TYR A 90 7.64 -12.84 -16.33
CA TYR A 90 6.31 -13.41 -16.11
C TYR A 90 5.33 -12.67 -17.01
#